data_AF-A0A7V3ZX09-F1
#
_entry.id   AF-A0A7V3ZX09-F1
#
_cell.length_a   1.000
_cell.length_b   1.000
_cell.length_c   1.000
_cell.angle_alpha   90.00
_cell.angle_beta   90.00
_cell.angle_gamma   90.00
#
_symmetry.space_group_name_H-M   'P 1'
#
loop_
_entity.id
_entity.type
_entity.pdbx_description
1 polymer ?
#
loop_
_entity_poly.entity_id
_entity_poly.type
_entity_poly.pdbx_seq_one_letter_code
_entity_poly.pdbx_strand_id
1 'polypeptide(L)'
;MLSAVARIGSLLEEIEHPSKPIEGYVVAIVFNENYEFSDIELEQFQIEKIPQYLYKEGESKGNRPAPIAPITEVENTFRKIKNWIESCKGVQSLSKEEREILQKIVSNMEEHKDEILQRLREKITEVGKKSTKFLAFKIGTKYPGEIELFTKAKRALLYKKIGKSSSKNKTCSICGRVKEDISARTLVYNFDTDDKPGFITGFDKRNFWKNFPVCSECRDLLERGRKFIDNKLTFRFYGLKYNLIPNTLTEDDQVIKEIIDTLADTQKLVTLKDRSIKRITDDEEEILEFLSQKGDTITLNFLFLQQQQSAERVLLLIEDVLPSRLRQIFVQKENVDSLFGEEFNFGKIRTFFRKSDEDKKTYDLDKYFLEIVDSVFKGKNLSFSFLVKFFMQVIRKEFINDGFYLNRAKDALMCVSFFEKIGILSFEEVTMELSIFDPLFEKYSKSLNTSAKRGVFLLGALTQMLLNKQYYERGSKPFMKKLKGLKMDEKDIKNLLTEVQNKLEEYDAFDIVKRMIARECARYLLEAGDGWKMSVDEINFYFVCGMSLSDEVAQLAYKKE
;
A
#
# COMPACT_ATOMS: atom_id res chain seq x y z
N MET A 1 3.53 -5.98 15.68
CA MET A 1 3.49 -4.58 15.15
C MET A 1 3.49 -3.44 16.19
N LEU A 2 2.46 -3.25 17.05
CA LEU A 2 2.34 -2.02 17.88
C LEU A 2 3.51 -1.75 18.85
N SER A 3 4.12 -2.79 19.42
CA SER A 3 5.32 -2.63 20.25
C SER A 3 6.50 -2.06 19.45
N ALA A 4 6.63 -2.38 18.16
CA ALA A 4 7.66 -1.79 17.30
C ALA A 4 7.38 -0.30 17.04
N VAL A 5 6.11 0.09 16.89
CA VAL A 5 5.71 1.51 16.79
C VAL A 5 6.09 2.27 18.06
N ALA A 6 5.79 1.71 19.24
CA ALA A 6 6.17 2.32 20.51
C ALA A 6 7.70 2.41 20.68
N ARG A 7 8.45 1.40 20.22
CA ARG A 7 9.91 1.38 20.22
C ARG A 7 10.50 2.48 19.34
N ILE A 8 10.00 2.64 18.11
CA ILE A 8 10.35 3.79 17.25
C ILE A 8 10.07 5.10 18.01
N GLY A 9 8.91 5.21 18.65
CA GLY A 9 8.55 6.37 19.48
C GLY A 9 9.51 6.66 20.64
N SER A 10 10.18 5.65 21.21
CA SER A 10 11.19 5.82 22.25
C SER A 10 12.57 6.21 21.72
N LEU A 11 12.87 5.85 20.47
CA LEU A 11 14.16 6.15 19.82
C LEU A 11 14.19 7.54 19.19
N LEU A 12 13.02 8.11 18.95
CA LEU A 12 12.89 9.51 18.57
C LEU A 12 13.11 10.37 19.81
N GLU A 13 14.19 11.15 19.81
CA GLU A 13 14.26 12.38 20.63
C GLU A 13 13.04 13.26 20.28
N GLU A 14 12.74 14.31 21.04
CA GLU A 14 11.65 15.26 20.73
C GLU A 14 11.97 16.03 19.43
N ILE A 15 11.99 15.33 18.30
CA ILE A 15 12.13 15.87 16.96
C ILE A 15 10.74 16.37 16.60
N GLU A 16 10.46 17.60 17.02
CA GLU A 16 9.32 18.38 16.56
C GLU A 16 9.54 18.79 15.10
N HIS A 17 9.38 17.84 14.18
CA HIS A 17 9.20 18.15 12.78
C HIS A 17 7.79 17.76 12.37
N PRO A 18 6.91 18.74 12.13
CA PRO A 18 5.55 18.42 11.76
C PRO A 18 5.43 17.87 10.34
N SER A 19 4.39 17.08 10.19
CA SER A 19 3.77 16.63 8.95
C SER A 19 3.42 17.82 8.07
N LYS A 20 3.72 17.73 6.76
CA LYS A 20 3.24 18.54 5.60
C LYS A 20 3.04 20.05 5.82
N PRO A 21 3.46 20.92 4.88
CA PRO A 21 3.23 22.35 5.02
C PRO A 21 1.73 22.67 5.13
N ILE A 22 1.30 23.14 6.31
CA ILE A 22 -0.03 23.73 6.51
C ILE A 22 0.13 25.22 6.23
N GLU A 23 -0.23 25.63 5.02
CA GLU A 23 -0.28 27.05 4.67
C GLU A 23 -1.61 27.65 5.13
N GLY A 24 -1.54 28.69 5.96
CA GLY A 24 -2.71 29.37 6.45
C GLY A 24 -2.39 30.51 7.41
N TYR A 25 -3.45 31.05 8.01
CA TYR A 25 -3.36 32.13 8.99
C TYR A 25 -4.09 31.74 10.27
N VAL A 26 -3.57 32.17 11.40
CA VAL A 26 -4.23 32.10 12.72
C VAL A 26 -4.82 33.47 13.02
N VAL A 27 -6.12 33.51 13.24
CA VAL A 27 -6.84 34.64 13.82
C VAL A 27 -7.00 34.33 15.31
N ALA A 28 -6.38 35.10 16.20
CA ALA A 28 -6.34 34.81 17.63
C ALA A 28 -7.18 35.82 18.42
N ILE A 29 -8.06 35.31 19.29
CA ILE A 29 -8.74 36.13 20.32
C ILE A 29 -7.77 36.37 21.47
N VAL A 30 -7.39 37.62 21.71
CA VAL A 30 -6.39 37.98 22.73
C VAL A 30 -7.09 38.41 24.01
N PHE A 31 -6.76 37.74 25.11
CA PHE A 31 -7.09 38.18 26.46
C PHE A 31 -5.86 38.79 27.11
N ASN A 32 -6.02 39.86 27.89
CA ASN A 32 -4.92 40.43 28.68
C ASN A 32 -4.55 39.54 29.90
N GLU A 33 -3.55 39.93 30.68
CA GLU A 33 -3.14 39.20 31.90
C GLU A 33 -4.25 39.15 32.99
N ASN A 34 -5.24 40.04 32.89
CA ASN A 34 -6.44 40.02 33.73
C ASN A 34 -7.56 39.15 33.12
N TYR A 35 -7.32 38.43 32.03
CA TYR A 35 -8.27 37.56 31.33
C TYR A 35 -9.47 38.28 30.71
N GLU A 36 -9.31 39.56 30.37
CA GLU A 36 -10.31 40.36 29.66
C GLU A 36 -9.95 40.47 28.19
N PHE A 37 -10.96 40.43 27.32
CA PHE A 37 -10.81 40.59 25.88
C PHE A 37 -10.12 41.92 25.59
N SER A 38 -9.05 41.83 24.81
CA SER A 38 -8.19 42.96 24.46
C SER A 38 -8.24 43.25 22.97
N ASP A 39 -7.98 42.24 22.14
CA ASP A 39 -7.91 42.44 20.69
C ASP A 39 -8.06 41.13 19.87
N ILE A 40 -8.09 41.28 18.54
CA ILE A 40 -7.98 40.19 17.58
C ILE A 40 -6.69 40.34 16.76
N GLU A 41 -5.79 39.37 16.90
CA GLU A 41 -4.53 39.33 16.15
C GLU A 41 -4.63 38.41 14.94
N LEU A 42 -3.92 38.77 13.87
CA LEU A 42 -3.77 37.97 12.66
C LEU A 42 -2.30 37.64 12.46
N GLU A 43 -1.99 36.34 12.42
CA GLU A 43 -0.64 35.83 12.20
C GLU A 43 -0.63 34.76 11.12
N GLN A 44 0.53 34.55 10.50
CA GLN A 44 0.74 33.38 9.66
C GLN A 44 0.77 32.13 10.54
N PHE A 45 0.10 31.06 10.11
CA PHE A 45 0.17 29.77 10.79
C PHE A 45 1.59 29.24 10.69
N GLN A 46 2.25 29.03 11.83
CA GLN A 46 3.59 28.48 11.89
C GLN A 46 3.53 27.03 12.32
N ILE A 47 4.11 26.17 11.50
CA ILE A 47 4.07 24.72 11.67
C ILE A 47 4.79 24.34 12.97
N GLU A 48 5.88 25.03 13.27
CA GLU A 48 6.72 24.88 14.47
C GLU A 48 5.94 25.23 15.75
N LYS A 49 4.86 26.02 15.65
CA LYS A 49 4.01 26.41 16.78
C LYS A 49 2.82 25.48 17.01
N ILE A 50 2.67 24.38 16.27
CA ILE A 50 1.61 23.37 16.51
C ILE A 50 1.45 22.96 17.99
N PRO A 51 2.54 22.69 18.73
CA PRO A 51 2.46 22.38 20.16
C PRO A 51 1.88 23.55 20.97
N GLN A 52 2.31 24.78 20.68
CA GLN A 52 1.85 26.01 21.33
C GLN A 52 0.35 26.25 21.04
N TYR A 53 -0.11 25.98 19.83
CA TYR A 53 -1.53 26.10 19.47
C TYR A 53 -2.42 25.03 20.10
N LEU A 54 -1.83 23.94 20.61
CA LEU A 54 -2.54 22.70 20.93
C LEU A 54 -3.35 22.17 19.72
N TYR A 55 -2.83 22.32 18.49
CA TYR A 55 -3.51 21.88 17.27
C TYR A 55 -3.41 20.36 17.07
N LYS A 56 -4.53 19.72 16.69
CA LYS A 56 -4.55 18.34 16.18
C LYS A 56 -5.49 18.27 14.98
N GLU A 57 -4.98 17.80 13.84
CA GLU A 57 -5.77 17.72 12.61
C GLU A 57 -7.02 16.85 12.82
N GLY A 58 -8.16 17.35 12.35
CA GLY A 58 -9.44 16.65 12.44
C GLY A 58 -10.11 16.66 13.83
N GLU A 59 -9.47 17.19 14.87
CA GLU A 59 -10.04 17.24 16.24
C GLU A 59 -11.35 18.04 16.30
N SER A 60 -11.41 19.13 15.52
CA SER A 60 -12.53 20.08 15.46
C SER A 60 -13.55 19.79 14.34
N LYS A 61 -13.53 18.59 13.74
CA LYS A 61 -14.53 18.15 12.74
C LYS A 61 -15.95 18.15 13.34
N GLY A 62 -16.94 18.60 12.55
CA GLY A 62 -18.31 18.79 13.02
C GLY A 62 -18.39 19.89 14.08
N ASN A 63 -19.14 19.68 15.16
CA ASN A 63 -19.31 20.64 16.26
C ASN A 63 -18.42 20.33 17.49
N ARG A 64 -17.32 19.59 17.29
CA ARG A 64 -16.43 19.19 18.38
C ARG A 64 -15.63 20.39 18.92
N PRO A 65 -15.64 20.64 20.25
CA PRO A 65 -14.83 21.70 20.85
C PRO A 65 -13.32 21.41 20.73
N ALA A 66 -12.54 22.45 20.43
CA ALA A 66 -11.07 22.40 20.32
C ALA A 66 -10.47 23.77 20.68
N PRO A 67 -9.19 23.86 21.11
CA PRO A 67 -8.52 25.12 21.43
C PRO A 67 -8.17 25.96 20.19
N ILE A 68 -8.14 25.30 19.04
CA ILE A 68 -7.91 25.89 17.71
C ILE A 68 -8.74 25.13 16.67
N ALA A 69 -9.34 25.82 15.71
CA ALA A 69 -10.16 25.18 14.69
C ALA A 69 -10.16 25.95 13.36
N PRO A 70 -10.23 25.25 12.19
CA PRO A 70 -10.45 25.90 10.91
C PRO A 70 -11.74 26.71 10.92
N ILE A 71 -11.71 27.90 10.33
CA ILE A 71 -12.86 28.79 10.22
C ILE A 71 -13.66 28.40 8.99
N THR A 72 -14.73 27.66 9.19
CA THR A 72 -15.77 27.43 8.16
C THR A 72 -16.84 28.53 8.24
N GLU A 73 -17.26 28.85 9.46
CA GLU A 73 -18.18 29.92 9.78
C GLU A 73 -17.76 30.51 11.14
N VAL A 74 -17.62 31.83 11.21
CA VAL A 74 -17.03 32.54 12.35
C VAL A 74 -17.76 32.21 13.66
N GLU A 75 -19.09 32.29 13.66
CA GLU A 75 -19.95 32.03 14.82
C GLU A 75 -19.79 30.61 15.36
N ASN A 76 -19.84 29.63 14.45
CA ASN A 76 -19.73 28.21 14.80
C ASN A 76 -18.33 27.88 15.32
N THR A 77 -17.29 28.43 14.69
CA THR A 77 -15.91 28.22 15.14
C THR A 77 -15.64 28.91 16.48
N PHE A 78 -16.14 30.14 16.71
CA PHE A 78 -16.10 30.83 18.01
C PHE A 78 -16.71 29.98 19.13
N ARG A 79 -17.90 29.41 18.87
CA ARG A 79 -18.59 28.51 19.81
C ARG A 79 -17.75 27.27 20.14
N LYS A 80 -17.00 26.70 19.18
CA LYS A 80 -16.11 25.57 19.44
C LYS A 80 -14.99 25.92 20.42
N ILE A 81 -14.37 27.09 20.25
CA ILE A 81 -13.30 27.56 21.15
C ILE A 81 -13.87 27.80 22.55
N LYS A 82 -14.97 28.56 22.66
CA LYS A 82 -15.64 28.83 23.93
C LYS A 82 -16.01 27.54 24.67
N ASN A 83 -16.69 26.62 23.97
CA ASN A 83 -17.11 25.34 24.54
C ASN A 83 -15.91 24.48 24.98
N TRP A 84 -14.75 24.63 24.35
CA TRP A 84 -13.56 23.91 24.75
C TRP A 84 -13.01 24.44 26.07
N ILE A 85 -12.89 25.76 26.22
CA ILE A 85 -12.51 26.42 27.47
C ILE A 85 -13.52 26.07 28.58
N GLU A 86 -14.81 26.05 28.27
CA GLU A 86 -15.85 25.64 29.21
C GLU A 86 -15.72 24.17 29.62
N SER A 87 -15.40 23.27 28.69
CA SER A 87 -15.17 21.86 29.02
C SER A 87 -13.98 21.65 29.95
N CYS A 88 -12.98 22.55 29.92
CA CYS A 88 -11.83 22.51 30.83
C CYS A 88 -12.24 22.72 32.29
N LYS A 89 -13.34 23.44 32.59
CA LYS A 89 -13.83 23.66 33.96
C LYS A 89 -14.18 22.35 34.67
N GLY A 90 -14.61 21.33 33.92
CA GLY A 90 -14.97 20.01 34.43
C GLY A 90 -13.77 19.10 34.76
N VAL A 91 -12.53 19.60 34.68
CA VAL A 91 -11.32 18.84 34.97
C VAL A 91 -11.04 18.84 36.48
N GLN A 92 -10.99 17.65 37.07
CA GLN A 92 -10.83 17.47 38.52
C GLN A 92 -9.46 17.92 39.04
N SER A 93 -8.40 17.78 38.24
CA SER A 93 -7.04 18.15 38.63
C SER A 93 -6.79 19.65 38.69
N LEU A 94 -7.72 20.49 38.23
CA LEU A 94 -7.59 21.95 38.29
C LEU A 94 -7.93 22.49 39.68
N SER A 95 -7.14 23.46 40.15
CA SER A 95 -7.36 24.21 41.40
C SER A 95 -8.62 25.10 41.30
N LYS A 96 -9.05 25.65 42.44
CA LYS A 96 -10.18 26.59 42.47
C LYS A 96 -9.87 27.86 41.66
N GLU A 97 -8.67 28.41 41.82
CA GLU A 97 -8.19 29.59 41.09
C GLU A 97 -8.14 29.34 39.58
N GLU A 98 -7.62 28.18 39.15
CA GLU A 98 -7.61 27.77 37.74
C GLU A 98 -9.02 27.73 37.13
N ARG A 99 -10.03 27.27 37.90
CA ARG A 99 -11.43 27.26 37.45
C ARG A 99 -12.05 28.66 37.41
N GLU A 100 -11.68 29.53 38.33
CA GLU A 100 -12.11 30.94 38.33
C GLU A 100 -11.56 31.69 37.11
N ILE A 101 -10.30 31.44 36.73
CA ILE A 101 -9.71 31.97 35.48
C ILE A 101 -10.52 31.52 34.26
N LEU A 102 -10.80 30.22 34.14
CA LEU A 102 -11.61 29.69 33.03
C LEU A 102 -13.03 30.29 33.01
N GLN A 103 -13.62 30.54 34.19
CA GLN A 103 -14.92 31.21 34.29
C GLN A 103 -14.84 32.65 33.79
N LYS A 104 -13.81 33.41 34.20
CA LYS A 104 -13.61 34.80 33.77
C LYS A 104 -13.48 34.90 32.25
N ILE A 105 -12.65 34.06 31.64
CA ILE A 105 -12.47 34.02 30.17
C ILE A 105 -13.79 33.72 29.47
N VAL A 106 -14.52 32.68 29.89
CA VAL A 106 -15.80 32.29 29.25
C VAL A 106 -16.86 33.37 29.41
N SER A 107 -16.95 34.00 30.58
CA SER A 107 -17.87 35.12 30.83
C SER A 107 -17.54 36.30 29.94
N ASN A 108 -16.25 36.68 29.83
CA ASN A 108 -15.82 37.79 29.00
C ASN A 108 -16.02 37.54 27.50
N MET A 109 -15.81 36.30 27.03
CA MET A 109 -16.17 35.89 25.66
C MET A 109 -17.67 36.09 25.37
N GLU A 110 -18.54 35.86 26.35
CA GLU A 110 -19.99 36.01 26.16
C GLU A 110 -20.42 37.49 26.24
N GLU A 111 -19.84 38.26 27.16
CA GLU A 111 -20.10 39.69 27.32
C GLU A 111 -19.69 40.48 26.07
N HIS A 112 -18.52 40.19 25.49
CA HIS A 112 -18.01 40.85 24.29
C HIS A 112 -18.30 40.08 23.00
N LYS A 113 -19.29 39.18 23.00
CA LYS A 113 -19.54 38.26 21.89
C LYS A 113 -19.70 38.98 20.54
N ASP A 114 -20.56 39.99 20.48
CA ASP A 114 -20.87 40.68 19.22
C ASP A 114 -19.67 41.47 18.70
N GLU A 115 -18.93 42.12 19.61
CA GLU A 115 -17.69 42.84 19.30
C GLU A 115 -16.61 41.90 18.74
N ILE A 116 -16.38 40.76 19.41
CA ILE A 116 -15.42 39.74 18.98
C ILE A 116 -15.79 39.23 17.58
N LEU A 117 -17.06 38.86 17.37
CA LEU A 117 -17.52 38.34 16.08
C LEU A 117 -17.38 39.35 14.94
N GLN A 118 -17.63 40.63 15.20
CA GLN A 118 -17.42 41.68 14.22
C GLN A 118 -15.93 41.81 13.86
N ARG A 119 -15.03 41.96 14.84
CA ARG A 119 -13.59 42.10 14.60
C ARG A 119 -12.99 40.86 13.94
N LEU A 120 -13.46 39.67 14.31
CA LEU A 120 -13.07 38.42 13.63
C LEU A 120 -13.44 38.46 12.13
N ARG A 121 -14.65 38.91 11.78
CA ARG A 121 -15.07 39.02 10.37
C ARG A 121 -14.20 40.01 9.61
N GLU A 122 -13.87 41.16 10.21
CA GLU A 122 -12.98 42.17 9.63
C GLU A 122 -11.57 41.59 9.36
N LYS A 123 -10.92 41.02 10.38
CA LYS A 123 -9.58 40.40 10.25
C LYS A 123 -9.54 39.25 9.25
N ILE A 124 -10.61 38.47 9.15
CA ILE A 124 -10.74 37.39 8.16
C ILE A 124 -10.75 37.91 6.72
N THR A 125 -11.24 39.13 6.48
CA THR A 125 -11.25 39.73 5.13
C THR A 125 -9.90 40.26 4.69
N GLU A 126 -8.99 40.58 5.63
CA GLU A 126 -7.60 40.98 5.34
C GLU A 126 -6.80 39.85 4.66
N VAL A 127 -7.27 38.62 4.77
CA VAL A 127 -6.62 37.43 4.22
C VAL A 127 -7.41 36.88 3.03
N GLY A 128 -6.71 36.55 1.94
CA GLY A 128 -7.29 36.06 0.69
C GLY A 128 -8.31 34.91 0.85
N LYS A 129 -9.35 34.90 0.02
CA LYS A 129 -10.43 33.89 0.09
C LYS A 129 -9.96 32.43 -0.06
N LYS A 130 -8.79 32.21 -0.66
CA LYS A 130 -8.22 30.87 -0.93
C LYS A 130 -7.30 30.33 0.17
N SER A 131 -6.92 31.13 1.16
CA SER A 131 -6.04 30.67 2.26
C SER A 131 -6.85 30.01 3.37
N THR A 132 -6.33 28.96 3.97
CA THR A 132 -6.92 28.35 5.15
C THR A 132 -6.77 29.27 6.36
N LYS A 133 -7.84 29.43 7.15
CA LYS A 133 -7.87 30.29 8.33
C LYS A 133 -8.22 29.46 9.56
N PHE A 134 -7.53 29.70 10.66
CA PHE A 134 -7.76 29.04 11.94
C PHE A 134 -8.14 30.08 12.99
N LEU A 135 -9.11 29.77 13.85
CA LEU A 135 -9.39 30.56 15.04
C LEU A 135 -8.70 29.90 16.23
N ALA A 136 -7.98 30.70 17.03
CA ALA A 136 -7.39 30.30 18.30
C ALA A 136 -7.61 31.41 19.35
N PHE A 137 -7.01 31.27 20.53
CA PHE A 137 -6.99 32.32 21.54
C PHE A 137 -5.61 32.43 22.20
N LYS A 138 -5.32 33.58 22.82
CA LYS A 138 -4.09 33.87 23.56
C LYS A 138 -4.38 34.53 24.90
N ILE A 139 -3.47 34.38 25.85
CA ILE A 139 -3.42 35.19 27.08
C ILE A 139 -2.11 35.96 27.06
N GLY A 140 -2.19 37.29 27.01
CA GLY A 140 -1.08 38.16 26.67
C GLY A 140 -0.53 37.75 25.30
N THR A 141 0.74 37.35 25.27
CA THR A 141 1.42 36.87 24.06
C THR A 141 1.44 35.35 23.91
N LYS A 142 0.93 34.60 24.90
CA LYS A 142 1.07 33.14 24.99
C LYS A 142 -0.14 32.41 24.43
N TYR A 143 0.10 31.36 23.65
CA TYR A 143 -0.91 30.41 23.21
C TYR A 143 -1.22 29.36 24.29
N PRO A 144 -2.33 28.61 24.16
CA PRO A 144 -2.79 27.70 25.22
C PRO A 144 -1.78 26.59 25.54
N GLY A 145 -0.98 26.16 24.57
CA GLY A 145 0.05 25.13 24.75
C GLY A 145 1.25 25.60 25.57
N GLU A 146 1.41 26.91 25.75
CA GLU A 146 2.48 27.52 26.56
C GLU A 146 2.03 27.79 28.01
N ILE A 147 0.78 27.45 28.34
CA ILE A 147 0.15 27.73 29.64
C ILE A 147 -0.22 26.41 30.30
N GLU A 148 0.34 26.16 31.49
CA GLU A 148 0.20 24.89 32.20
C GLU A 148 -1.27 24.48 32.43
N LEU A 149 -2.14 25.44 32.78
CA LEU A 149 -3.58 25.26 32.94
C LEU A 149 -4.22 24.51 31.75
N PHE A 150 -3.94 24.97 30.52
CA PHE A 150 -4.58 24.44 29.31
C PHE A 150 -3.94 23.14 28.84
N THR A 151 -2.62 22.95 29.01
CA THR A 151 -1.96 21.67 28.70
C THR A 151 -2.44 20.56 29.64
N LYS A 152 -2.55 20.87 30.95
CA LYS A 152 -3.14 20.00 31.99
C LYS A 152 -4.60 19.67 31.68
N ALA A 153 -5.42 20.67 31.34
CA ALA A 153 -6.82 20.46 30.98
C ALA A 153 -6.98 19.59 29.71
N LYS A 154 -6.19 19.84 28.66
CA LYS A 154 -6.21 19.05 27.43
C LYS A 154 -5.88 17.58 27.69
N ARG A 155 -4.82 17.31 28.46
CA ARG A 155 -4.45 15.95 28.89
C ARG A 155 -5.59 15.28 29.65
N ALA A 156 -6.19 15.95 30.64
CA ALA A 156 -7.27 15.39 31.43
C ALA A 156 -8.55 15.10 30.61
N LEU A 157 -8.92 15.97 29.66
CA LEU A 157 -10.05 15.75 28.76
C LEU A 157 -9.81 14.55 27.83
N LEU A 158 -8.57 14.37 27.35
CA LEU A 158 -8.16 13.19 26.59
C LEU A 158 -8.27 11.93 27.46
N TYR A 159 -7.72 11.95 28.68
CA TYR A 159 -7.82 10.83 29.63
C TYR A 159 -9.27 10.49 29.99
N LYS A 160 -10.18 11.47 30.12
CA LYS A 160 -11.60 11.21 30.38
C LYS A 160 -12.28 10.47 29.22
N LYS A 161 -11.94 10.80 27.97
CA LYS A 161 -12.44 10.07 26.78
C LYS A 161 -11.96 8.62 26.76
N ILE A 162 -10.70 8.43 27.17
CA ILE A 162 -10.01 7.15 27.18
C ILE A 162 -10.44 6.27 28.38
N GLY A 163 -10.64 6.89 29.53
CA GLY A 163 -11.01 6.28 30.81
C GLY A 163 -12.39 5.62 30.82
N LYS A 164 -13.23 5.87 29.80
CA LYS A 164 -14.49 5.14 29.58
C LYS A 164 -14.32 3.62 29.54
N SER A 165 -13.12 3.16 29.19
CA SER A 165 -12.73 1.76 29.33
C SER A 165 -11.30 1.67 29.84
N SER A 166 -11.17 1.79 31.16
CA SER A 166 -9.92 1.74 31.90
C SER A 166 -10.00 0.77 33.08
N SER A 167 -8.84 0.33 33.53
CA SER A 167 -8.71 -0.46 34.75
C SER A 167 -7.44 -0.07 35.49
N LYS A 168 -7.38 -0.44 36.77
CA LYS A 168 -6.25 -0.14 37.64
C LYS A 168 -5.45 -1.37 37.99
N ASN A 169 -4.14 -1.20 38.18
CA ASN A 169 -3.21 -2.25 38.60
C ASN A 169 -3.27 -3.48 37.69
N LYS A 170 -3.15 -3.24 36.38
CA LYS A 170 -3.17 -4.28 35.35
C LYS A 170 -1.95 -4.15 34.44
N THR A 171 -1.65 -5.23 33.74
CA THR A 171 -0.51 -5.33 32.83
C THR A 171 -0.79 -4.57 31.53
N CYS A 172 0.15 -3.71 31.13
CA CYS A 172 0.12 -3.09 29.82
C CYS A 172 0.58 -4.07 28.73
N SER A 173 -0.15 -4.16 27.61
CA SER A 173 0.15 -5.02 26.46
C SER A 173 1.39 -4.61 25.66
N ILE A 174 1.86 -3.36 25.84
CA ILE A 174 3.05 -2.85 25.15
C ILE A 174 4.32 -3.09 25.97
N CYS A 175 4.40 -2.56 27.20
CA CYS A 175 5.61 -2.66 28.02
C CYS A 175 5.65 -3.90 28.93
N GLY A 176 4.55 -4.66 29.04
CA GLY A 176 4.47 -5.85 29.89
C GLY A 176 4.49 -5.59 31.40
N ARG A 177 4.53 -4.33 31.83
CA ARG A 177 4.57 -3.96 33.26
C ARG A 177 3.17 -3.72 33.82
N VAL A 178 2.99 -4.00 35.11
CA VAL A 178 1.80 -3.60 35.86
C VAL A 178 1.83 -2.08 36.03
N LYS A 179 0.72 -1.42 35.67
CA LYS A 179 0.58 0.03 35.74
C LYS A 179 -0.66 0.40 36.54
N GLU A 180 -0.58 1.52 37.25
CA GLU A 180 -1.68 2.02 38.08
C GLU A 180 -2.91 2.29 37.24
N ASP A 181 -2.74 2.86 36.05
CA ASP A 181 -3.82 3.13 35.09
C ASP A 181 -3.50 2.57 33.71
N ILE A 182 -4.46 1.82 33.16
CA ILE A 182 -4.46 1.33 31.78
C ILE A 182 -5.81 1.60 31.12
N SER A 183 -5.83 1.59 29.79
CA SER A 183 -7.09 1.72 29.04
C SER A 183 -6.98 1.07 27.67
N ALA A 184 -8.10 0.54 27.15
CA ALA A 184 -8.09 -0.11 25.83
C ALA A 184 -7.93 0.87 24.68
N ARG A 185 -8.61 2.03 24.74
CA ARG A 185 -8.51 3.00 23.63
C ARG A 185 -7.13 3.64 23.63
N THR A 186 -6.30 3.26 22.68
CA THR A 186 -5.07 4.01 22.40
C THR A 186 -5.39 5.33 21.72
N LEU A 187 -6.43 5.38 20.87
CA LEU A 187 -6.76 6.49 19.95
C LEU A 187 -5.60 6.85 18.99
N VAL A 188 -4.59 5.98 18.90
CA VAL A 188 -3.45 6.14 17.98
C VAL A 188 -3.77 5.54 16.63
N TYR A 189 -4.34 4.34 16.63
CA TYR A 189 -4.92 3.69 15.47
C TYR A 189 -6.42 3.54 15.65
N ASN A 190 -7.19 3.81 14.60
CA ASN A 190 -8.66 3.78 14.62
C ASN A 190 -9.22 2.49 14.00
N PHE A 191 -8.46 1.38 14.05
CA PHE A 191 -8.95 0.05 13.70
C PHE A 191 -9.45 -0.75 14.93
N ASP A 192 -9.13 -0.31 16.15
CA ASP A 192 -9.62 -0.90 17.41
C ASP A 192 -10.90 -0.18 17.85
N THR A 193 -12.06 -0.82 17.65
CA THR A 193 -13.39 -0.23 17.92
C THR A 193 -14.23 -1.10 18.85
N ASP A 194 -15.06 -0.46 19.67
CA ASP A 194 -16.03 -1.11 20.56
C ASP A 194 -17.47 -0.99 20.04
N ASP A 195 -17.62 -0.67 18.76
CA ASP A 195 -18.90 -0.39 18.12
C ASP A 195 -19.81 -1.63 18.07
N LYS A 196 -19.21 -2.82 17.93
CA LYS A 196 -19.92 -4.10 17.88
C LYS A 196 -19.53 -4.97 19.07
N PRO A 197 -20.48 -5.63 19.76
CA PRO A 197 -20.18 -6.54 20.87
C PRO A 197 -19.19 -7.64 20.49
N GLY A 198 -19.23 -8.12 19.24
CA GLY A 198 -18.32 -9.15 18.72
C GLY A 198 -16.84 -8.77 18.70
N PHE A 199 -16.51 -7.47 18.82
CA PHE A 199 -15.12 -7.02 18.95
C PHE A 199 -14.64 -6.98 20.39
N ILE A 200 -15.50 -7.26 21.37
CA ILE A 200 -15.20 -7.05 22.79
C ILE A 200 -15.05 -8.39 23.49
N THR A 201 -13.98 -8.54 24.28
CA THR A 201 -13.77 -9.72 25.11
C THR A 201 -14.97 -9.97 26.02
N GLY A 202 -15.62 -11.12 25.86
CA GLY A 202 -16.83 -11.49 26.62
C GLY A 202 -18.10 -10.72 26.23
N PHE A 203 -18.11 -10.06 25.06
CA PHE A 203 -19.26 -9.33 24.50
C PHE A 203 -19.85 -8.22 25.39
N ASP A 204 -19.08 -7.74 26.36
CA ASP A 204 -19.49 -6.72 27.34
C ASP A 204 -18.60 -5.49 27.25
N LYS A 205 -19.19 -4.32 26.94
CA LYS A 205 -18.48 -3.04 26.80
C LYS A 205 -17.65 -2.66 28.04
N ARG A 206 -18.03 -3.10 29.24
CA ARG A 206 -17.27 -2.87 30.48
C ARG A 206 -15.91 -3.58 30.45
N ASN A 207 -15.77 -4.65 29.68
CA ASN A 207 -14.55 -5.42 29.50
C ASN A 207 -13.69 -4.94 28.34
N PHE A 208 -14.06 -3.88 27.62
CA PHE A 208 -13.31 -3.43 26.45
C PHE A 208 -11.83 -3.15 26.76
N TRP A 209 -11.52 -2.64 27.96
CA TRP A 209 -10.16 -2.42 28.47
C TRP A 209 -9.26 -3.67 28.39
N LYS A 210 -9.84 -4.88 28.38
CA LYS A 210 -9.12 -6.15 28.31
C LYS A 210 -8.61 -6.50 26.91
N ASN A 211 -9.19 -5.92 25.85
CA ASN A 211 -8.77 -6.22 24.47
C ASN A 211 -7.32 -5.82 24.24
N PHE A 212 -7.00 -4.57 24.58
CA PHE A 212 -5.68 -4.00 24.35
C PHE A 212 -5.27 -3.01 25.43
N PRO A 213 -4.96 -3.47 26.65
CA PRO A 213 -4.68 -2.61 27.79
C PRO A 213 -3.37 -1.80 27.62
N VAL A 214 -3.45 -0.48 27.47
CA VAL A 214 -2.25 0.39 27.30
C VAL A 214 -2.17 1.47 28.38
N CYS A 215 -0.99 1.66 28.97
CA CYS A 215 -0.72 2.76 29.91
C CYS A 215 -0.46 4.09 29.19
N SER A 216 -0.51 5.20 29.94
CA SER A 216 -0.25 6.55 29.42
C SER A 216 1.11 6.66 28.70
N GLU A 217 2.18 6.25 29.35
CA GLU A 217 3.55 6.32 28.80
C GLU A 217 3.66 5.60 27.44
N CYS A 218 3.13 4.38 27.34
CA CYS A 218 3.15 3.63 26.08
C CYS A 218 2.26 4.26 25.01
N ARG A 219 1.17 4.95 25.39
CA ARG A 219 0.37 5.71 24.43
C ARG A 219 1.17 6.87 23.85
N ASP A 220 1.86 7.63 24.68
CA ASP A 220 2.66 8.78 24.22
C ASP A 220 3.78 8.31 23.27
N LEU A 221 4.38 7.14 23.55
CA LEU A 221 5.31 6.48 22.64
C LEU A 221 4.66 6.05 21.32
N LEU A 222 3.48 5.42 21.38
CA LEU A 222 2.72 5.04 20.19
C LEU A 222 2.35 6.25 19.33
N GLU A 223 1.91 7.35 19.92
CA GLU A 223 1.58 8.60 19.20
C GLU A 223 2.81 9.17 18.49
N ARG A 224 3.95 9.25 19.19
CA ARG A 224 5.22 9.71 18.59
C ARG A 224 5.67 8.82 17.44
N GLY A 225 5.69 7.50 17.65
CA GLY A 225 6.09 6.53 16.63
C GLY A 225 5.17 6.56 15.40
N ARG A 226 3.85 6.62 15.63
CA ARG A 226 2.86 6.72 14.54
C ARG A 226 3.05 8.00 13.72
N LYS A 227 3.25 9.15 14.36
CA LYS A 227 3.48 10.43 13.68
C LYS A 227 4.72 10.36 12.77
N PHE A 228 5.81 9.75 13.24
CA PHE A 228 7.00 9.56 12.43
C PHE A 228 6.73 8.63 11.23
N ILE A 229 6.09 7.48 11.46
CA ILE A 229 5.75 6.52 10.40
C ILE A 229 4.87 7.15 9.30
N ASP A 230 3.84 7.89 9.68
CA ASP A 230 2.94 8.55 8.72
C ASP A 230 3.65 9.60 7.87
N ASN A 231 4.68 10.24 8.42
CA ASN A 231 5.42 11.32 7.76
C ASN A 231 6.61 10.83 6.93
N LYS A 232 7.30 9.79 7.40
CA LYS A 232 8.62 9.39 6.88
C LYS A 232 8.68 7.94 6.39
N LEU A 233 7.78 7.07 6.84
CA LEU A 233 7.78 5.64 6.53
C LEU A 233 6.50 5.20 5.82
N THR A 234 5.91 6.07 5.01
CA THR A 234 4.70 5.79 4.24
C THR A 234 5.01 5.81 2.76
N PHE A 235 4.85 4.65 2.12
CA PHE A 235 5.25 4.42 0.73
C PHE A 235 4.06 3.92 -0.10
N ARG A 236 4.26 3.87 -1.42
CA ARG A 236 3.28 3.40 -2.40
C ARG A 236 3.63 2.00 -2.93
N PHE A 237 2.59 1.28 -3.31
CA PHE A 237 2.66 -0.04 -3.92
C PHE A 237 1.52 -0.20 -4.93
N TYR A 238 1.74 0.28 -6.14
CA TYR A 238 0.84 0.29 -7.29
C TYR A 238 -0.56 0.84 -6.98
N GLY A 239 -0.57 2.07 -6.45
CA GLY A 239 -1.76 2.80 -6.04
C GLY A 239 -2.28 2.48 -4.63
N LEU A 240 -1.65 1.54 -3.92
CA LEU A 240 -1.91 1.27 -2.50
C LEU A 240 -0.85 1.96 -1.64
N LYS A 241 -1.20 2.32 -0.41
CA LYS A 241 -0.25 2.89 0.57
C LYS A 241 0.05 1.87 1.65
N TYR A 242 1.30 1.80 2.08
CA TYR A 242 1.69 1.02 3.25
C TYR A 242 2.58 1.83 4.18
N ASN A 243 2.42 1.58 5.47
CA ASN A 243 3.38 1.99 6.49
C ASN A 243 4.44 0.89 6.63
N LEU A 244 5.71 1.27 6.52
CA LEU A 244 6.83 0.40 6.86
C LEU A 244 7.16 0.57 8.34
N ILE A 245 7.21 -0.54 9.08
CA ILE A 245 7.44 -0.53 10.53
C ILE A 245 8.59 -1.50 10.82
N PRO A 246 9.85 -1.01 10.84
CA PRO A 246 10.99 -1.82 11.19
C PRO A 246 10.94 -2.20 12.68
N ASN A 247 11.42 -3.39 12.97
CA ASN A 247 11.57 -3.94 14.31
C ASN A 247 12.93 -4.62 14.39
N THR A 248 13.51 -4.74 15.57
CA THR A 248 14.78 -5.46 15.77
C THR A 248 14.52 -6.75 16.53
N LEU A 249 15.22 -7.81 16.13
CA LEU A 249 15.21 -9.12 16.79
C LEU A 249 16.08 -9.13 18.05
N THR A 250 16.86 -8.06 18.25
CA THR A 250 17.81 -7.91 19.36
C THR A 250 17.40 -6.74 20.27
N GLU A 251 18.02 -6.67 21.44
CA GLU A 251 17.92 -5.50 22.30
C GLU A 251 18.72 -4.31 21.74
N ASP A 252 19.55 -4.52 20.72
CA ASP A 252 20.31 -3.47 20.06
C ASP A 252 19.44 -2.69 19.06
N ASP A 253 19.27 -1.41 19.35
CA ASP A 253 18.51 -0.45 18.56
C ASP A 253 19.34 0.27 17.49
N GLN A 254 20.65 0.01 17.41
CA GLN A 254 21.55 0.75 16.53
C GLN A 254 21.11 0.71 15.06
N VAL A 255 20.66 -0.45 14.58
CA VAL A 255 20.19 -0.59 13.19
C VAL A 255 18.87 0.15 12.96
N ILE A 256 17.97 0.14 13.95
CA ILE A 256 16.69 0.87 13.86
C ILE A 256 16.94 2.38 13.88
N LYS A 257 17.85 2.86 14.73
CA LYS A 257 18.30 4.25 14.75
C LYS A 257 18.89 4.66 13.41
N GLU A 258 19.77 3.84 12.84
CA GLU A 258 20.34 4.09 11.51
C GLU A 258 19.27 4.20 10.42
N ILE A 259 18.25 3.34 10.45
CA ILE A 259 17.11 3.40 9.52
C ILE A 259 16.31 4.69 9.74
N ILE A 260 16.00 5.04 11.00
CA ILE A 260 15.31 6.28 11.37
C ILE A 260 16.10 7.50 10.88
N ASP A 261 17.40 7.57 11.14
CA ASP A 261 18.27 8.68 10.76
C ASP A 261 18.40 8.82 9.24
N THR A 262 18.52 7.69 8.53
CA THR A 262 18.58 7.66 7.06
C THR A 262 17.28 8.17 6.44
N LEU A 263 16.14 7.84 7.05
CA LEU A 263 14.81 8.20 6.55
C LEU A 263 14.32 9.57 7.06
N ALA A 264 14.91 10.08 8.14
CA ALA A 264 14.69 11.43 8.62
C ALA A 264 15.36 12.46 7.71
N ASP A 265 16.54 12.13 7.17
CA ASP A 265 17.40 13.00 6.37
C ASP A 265 17.05 13.02 4.88
N THR A 266 16.54 14.16 4.42
CA THR A 266 16.13 14.41 3.04
C THR A 266 17.28 14.31 2.03
N GLN A 267 18.54 14.58 2.42
CA GLN A 267 19.69 14.49 1.51
C GLN A 267 20.11 13.03 1.26
N LYS A 268 20.03 12.18 2.28
CA LYS A 268 20.27 10.74 2.14
C LYS A 268 19.20 10.07 1.28
N LEU A 269 17.94 10.52 1.38
CA LEU A 269 16.85 10.09 0.50
C LEU A 269 17.11 10.45 -0.97
N VAL A 270 17.64 11.64 -1.27
CA VAL A 270 18.03 12.02 -2.65
C VAL A 270 19.15 11.12 -3.18
N THR A 271 20.13 10.78 -2.35
CA THR A 271 21.22 9.86 -2.74
C THR A 271 20.71 8.44 -3.03
N LEU A 272 19.66 7.99 -2.31
CA LEU A 272 18.98 6.73 -2.60
C LEU A 272 18.23 6.78 -3.95
N LYS A 273 17.62 7.92 -4.29
CA LYS A 273 16.96 8.12 -5.60
C LYS A 273 17.95 7.96 -6.76
N ASP A 274 19.12 8.60 -6.67
CA ASP A 274 20.16 8.56 -7.71
C ASP A 274 20.83 7.18 -7.85
N ARG A 275 20.73 6.33 -6.81
CA ARG A 275 21.28 4.95 -6.81
C ARG A 275 20.25 3.87 -7.16
N SER A 276 18.96 4.18 -7.19
CA SER A 276 17.86 3.21 -7.39
C SER A 276 17.80 2.71 -8.84
N ILE A 277 18.74 1.83 -9.21
CA ILE A 277 18.81 1.22 -10.54
C ILE A 277 17.72 0.14 -10.70
N LYS A 278 17.14 -0.38 -9.59
CA LYS A 278 16.28 -1.57 -9.61
C LYS A 278 15.03 -1.40 -8.75
N ARG A 279 13.87 -1.13 -9.37
CA ARG A 279 12.61 -0.89 -8.64
C ARG A 279 11.67 -2.08 -8.69
N ILE A 280 11.12 -2.50 -7.54
CA ILE A 280 10.04 -3.50 -7.50
C ILE A 280 8.67 -2.86 -7.31
N THR A 281 8.63 -1.57 -6.94
CA THR A 281 7.42 -0.79 -6.67
C THR A 281 7.24 0.40 -7.63
N ASP A 282 6.10 1.09 -7.55
CA ASP A 282 5.87 2.38 -8.22
C ASP A 282 6.30 3.58 -7.37
N ASP A 283 6.96 3.34 -6.24
CA ASP A 283 7.49 4.40 -5.39
C ASP A 283 8.81 4.93 -5.96
N GLU A 284 8.95 6.27 -6.00
CA GLU A 284 10.18 6.91 -6.46
C GLU A 284 11.29 6.83 -5.40
N GLU A 285 10.92 6.65 -4.14
CA GLU A 285 11.78 6.45 -2.99
C GLU A 285 11.90 4.94 -2.72
N GLU A 286 12.64 4.22 -3.58
CA GLU A 286 12.79 2.76 -3.51
C GLU A 286 13.63 2.33 -2.29
N ILE A 287 13.01 2.38 -1.11
CA ILE A 287 13.63 2.08 0.18
C ILE A 287 13.89 0.58 0.37
N LEU A 288 13.16 -0.29 -0.34
CA LEU A 288 13.23 -1.73 -0.15
C LEU A 288 14.57 -2.30 -0.61
N GLU A 289 15.18 -1.73 -1.65
CA GLU A 289 16.52 -2.11 -2.09
C GLU A 289 17.55 -1.81 -1.00
N PHE A 290 17.51 -0.61 -0.39
CA PHE A 290 18.37 -0.26 0.74
C PHE A 290 18.18 -1.20 1.93
N LEU A 291 16.93 -1.48 2.30
CA LEU A 291 16.64 -2.39 3.41
C LEU A 291 17.07 -3.82 3.12
N SER A 292 17.03 -4.26 1.85
CA SER A 292 17.51 -5.58 1.45
C SER A 292 19.00 -5.78 1.72
N GLN A 293 19.78 -4.70 1.81
CA GLN A 293 21.22 -4.76 2.06
C GLN A 293 21.55 -4.94 3.55
N LYS A 294 20.60 -4.68 4.45
CA LYS A 294 20.78 -4.86 5.91
C LYS A 294 20.89 -6.34 6.29
N GLY A 295 21.44 -6.60 7.47
CA GLY A 295 21.52 -7.94 8.04
C GLY A 295 20.19 -8.37 8.66
N ASP A 296 19.99 -9.68 8.83
CA ASP A 296 18.80 -10.28 9.45
C ASP A 296 18.78 -10.09 10.98
N THR A 297 19.21 -8.93 11.45
CA THR A 297 19.06 -8.46 12.83
C THR A 297 17.77 -7.66 13.04
N ILE A 298 17.09 -7.34 11.94
CA ILE A 298 15.81 -6.62 11.91
C ILE A 298 14.73 -7.42 11.19
N THR A 299 13.48 -7.12 11.52
CA THR A 299 12.31 -7.51 10.72
C THR A 299 11.55 -6.28 10.26
N LEU A 300 10.85 -6.42 9.14
CA LEU A 300 10.10 -5.35 8.50
C LEU A 300 8.63 -5.74 8.46
N ASN A 301 7.78 -4.89 9.03
CA ASN A 301 6.34 -5.06 8.94
C ASN A 301 5.74 -4.06 7.94
N PHE A 302 4.84 -4.55 7.08
CA PHE A 302 4.17 -3.75 6.05
C PHE A 302 2.69 -3.67 6.37
N LEU A 303 2.23 -2.49 6.77
CA LEU A 303 0.84 -2.26 7.16
C LEU A 303 0.12 -1.45 6.09
N PHE A 304 -0.77 -2.09 5.34
CA PHE A 304 -1.63 -1.46 4.35
C PHE A 304 -2.93 -0.98 5.01
N LEU A 305 -3.12 0.33 5.11
CA LEU A 305 -4.31 0.94 5.72
C LEU A 305 -5.14 1.70 4.68
N GLN A 306 -6.45 1.59 4.81
CA GLN A 306 -7.41 2.41 4.10
C GLN A 306 -8.21 3.25 5.11
N GLN A 307 -8.18 4.57 4.94
CA GLN A 307 -9.05 5.47 5.71
C GLN A 307 -10.48 5.39 5.17
N GLN A 308 -11.44 5.12 6.06
CA GLN A 308 -12.87 5.18 5.77
C GLN A 308 -13.55 6.06 6.82
N GLN A 309 -13.85 7.31 6.44
CA GLN A 309 -14.40 8.35 7.34
C GLN A 309 -13.49 8.59 8.57
N SER A 310 -13.91 8.13 9.75
CA SER A 310 -13.16 8.22 11.01
C SER A 310 -12.59 6.89 11.48
N ALA A 311 -12.69 5.83 10.66
CA ALA A 311 -12.15 4.51 10.94
C ALA A 311 -10.98 4.18 10.00
N GLU A 312 -10.07 3.34 10.48
CA GLU A 312 -9.00 2.77 9.68
C GLU A 312 -9.28 1.30 9.43
N ARG A 313 -9.32 0.91 8.15
CA ARG A 313 -9.44 -0.49 7.75
C ARG A 313 -8.07 -1.03 7.42
N VAL A 314 -7.65 -2.09 8.10
CA VAL A 314 -6.47 -2.86 7.72
C VAL A 314 -6.79 -3.67 6.47
N LEU A 315 -6.10 -3.39 5.37
CA LEU A 315 -6.21 -4.15 4.12
C LEU A 315 -5.32 -5.40 4.17
N LEU A 316 -4.08 -5.24 4.67
CA LEU A 316 -3.11 -6.31 4.84
C LEU A 316 -2.06 -5.88 5.87
N LEU A 317 -1.61 -6.83 6.70
CA LEU A 317 -0.43 -6.69 7.54
C LEU A 317 0.52 -7.86 7.25
N ILE A 318 1.65 -7.55 6.61
CA ILE A 318 2.74 -8.51 6.38
C ILE A 318 3.72 -8.33 7.53
N GLU A 319 3.75 -9.28 8.48
CA GLU A 319 4.66 -9.24 9.61
C GLU A 319 5.94 -10.02 9.34
N ASP A 320 7.00 -9.56 10.00
CA ASP A 320 8.28 -10.25 10.16
C ASP A 320 9.04 -10.60 8.87
N VAL A 321 9.04 -9.69 7.88
CA VAL A 321 9.83 -9.87 6.66
C VAL A 321 11.30 -9.55 6.94
N LEU A 322 12.18 -10.51 6.63
CA LEU A 322 13.62 -10.33 6.81
C LEU A 322 14.27 -9.60 5.60
N PRO A 323 15.32 -8.80 5.84
CA PRO A 323 16.15 -8.23 4.77
C PRO A 323 16.64 -9.26 3.74
N SER A 324 17.06 -10.46 4.17
CA SER A 324 17.44 -11.56 3.27
C SER A 324 16.33 -11.97 2.31
N ARG A 325 15.06 -11.93 2.75
CA ARG A 325 13.92 -12.20 1.87
C ARG A 325 13.75 -11.12 0.82
N LEU A 326 13.90 -9.83 1.18
CA LEU A 326 13.92 -8.74 0.20
C LEU A 326 15.07 -8.91 -0.79
N ARG A 327 16.26 -9.30 -0.31
CA ARG A 327 17.43 -9.53 -1.14
C ARG A 327 17.17 -10.64 -2.17
N GLN A 328 16.53 -11.73 -1.76
CA GLN A 328 16.08 -12.78 -2.69
C GLN A 328 15.11 -12.25 -3.74
N ILE A 329 14.14 -11.40 -3.36
CA ILE A 329 13.21 -10.76 -4.31
C ILE A 329 13.97 -9.99 -5.39
N PHE A 330 14.92 -9.13 -5.00
CA PHE A 330 15.71 -8.33 -5.95
C PHE A 330 16.60 -9.20 -6.84
N VAL A 331 17.32 -10.17 -6.27
CA VAL A 331 18.16 -11.10 -7.05
C VAL A 331 17.33 -11.86 -8.10
N GLN A 332 16.16 -12.39 -7.71
CA GLN A 332 15.32 -13.13 -8.66
C GLN A 332 14.63 -12.22 -9.67
N LYS A 333 14.29 -10.98 -9.31
CA LYS A 333 13.87 -9.96 -10.27
C LYS A 333 14.96 -9.76 -11.33
N GLU A 334 16.21 -9.53 -10.95
CA GLU A 334 17.31 -9.31 -11.91
C GLU A 334 17.54 -10.48 -12.86
N ASN A 335 17.37 -11.71 -12.34
CA ASN A 335 17.42 -12.91 -13.17
C ASN A 335 16.29 -12.93 -14.21
N VAL A 336 15.09 -12.47 -13.86
CA VAL A 336 13.97 -12.32 -14.80
C VAL A 336 14.23 -11.17 -15.77
N ASP A 337 14.72 -10.03 -15.31
CA ASP A 337 15.06 -8.89 -16.17
C ASP A 337 16.03 -9.30 -17.27
N SER A 338 17.09 -9.99 -16.88
CA SER A 338 18.13 -10.51 -17.80
C SER A 338 17.58 -11.55 -18.76
N LEU A 339 16.66 -12.40 -18.30
CA LEU A 339 16.06 -13.47 -19.09
C LEU A 339 15.18 -12.92 -20.22
N PHE A 340 14.41 -11.87 -19.95
CA PHE A 340 13.42 -11.31 -20.87
C PHE A 340 13.87 -10.03 -21.59
N GLY A 341 15.05 -9.50 -21.21
CA GLY A 341 15.57 -8.22 -21.71
C GLY A 341 14.67 -7.03 -21.37
N GLU A 342 13.89 -7.12 -20.29
CA GLU A 342 12.86 -6.16 -19.91
C GLU A 342 12.67 -6.13 -18.39
N GLU A 343 12.44 -4.96 -17.82
CA GLU A 343 12.30 -4.80 -16.38
C GLU A 343 11.02 -5.47 -15.83
N PHE A 344 11.19 -6.39 -14.89
CA PHE A 344 10.15 -6.94 -14.04
C PHE A 344 9.92 -6.08 -12.80
N ASN A 345 8.66 -5.82 -12.48
CA ASN A 345 8.24 -5.19 -11.23
C ASN A 345 6.82 -5.65 -10.87
N PHE A 346 6.34 -5.34 -9.66
CA PHE A 346 5.00 -5.77 -9.24
C PHE A 346 3.86 -5.11 -10.03
N GLY A 347 4.15 -4.15 -10.91
CA GLY A 347 3.20 -3.54 -11.84
C GLY A 347 2.74 -4.52 -12.91
N LYS A 348 3.63 -5.44 -13.33
CA LYS A 348 3.27 -6.56 -14.21
C LYS A 348 2.26 -7.48 -13.53
N ILE A 349 2.45 -7.79 -12.24
CA ILE A 349 1.46 -8.53 -11.44
C ILE A 349 0.17 -7.70 -11.32
N ARG A 350 0.28 -6.41 -10.95
CA ARG A 350 -0.86 -5.52 -10.76
C ARG A 350 -1.77 -5.48 -11.97
N THR A 351 -1.22 -5.51 -13.19
CA THR A 351 -1.97 -5.52 -14.44
C THR A 351 -3.09 -6.58 -14.44
N PHE A 352 -2.80 -7.78 -13.93
CA PHE A 352 -3.74 -8.90 -13.90
C PHE A 352 -4.67 -8.90 -12.69
N PHE A 353 -4.32 -8.17 -11.63
CA PHE A 353 -5.03 -8.17 -10.34
C PHE A 353 -5.49 -6.76 -9.93
N ARG A 354 -5.80 -5.90 -10.90
CA ARG A 354 -6.33 -4.55 -10.66
C ARG A 354 -7.86 -4.50 -10.68
N LYS A 355 -8.48 -5.04 -11.72
CA LYS A 355 -9.94 -5.04 -11.89
C LYS A 355 -10.44 -6.33 -12.51
N SER A 356 -11.64 -6.77 -12.12
CA SER A 356 -12.33 -7.86 -12.79
C SER A 356 -12.94 -7.44 -14.13
N ASP A 357 -13.08 -6.14 -14.37
CA ASP A 357 -13.60 -5.55 -15.60
C ASP A 357 -13.04 -4.13 -15.73
N GLU A 358 -12.72 -3.68 -16.94
CA GLU A 358 -12.16 -2.33 -17.10
C GLU A 358 -13.19 -1.23 -16.86
N ASP A 359 -14.47 -1.51 -17.14
CA ASP A 359 -15.57 -0.56 -16.97
C ASP A 359 -15.83 -0.25 -15.49
N LYS A 360 -15.34 -1.10 -14.58
CA LYS A 360 -15.41 -0.83 -13.14
C LYS A 360 -14.54 0.37 -12.80
N LYS A 361 -15.13 1.37 -12.15
CA LYS A 361 -14.37 2.53 -11.65
C LYS A 361 -13.42 2.17 -10.48
N THR A 362 -13.72 1.11 -9.75
CA THR A 362 -12.99 0.71 -8.54
C THR A 362 -12.09 -0.50 -8.79
N TYR A 363 -10.95 -0.55 -8.10
CA TYR A 363 -10.06 -1.72 -8.09
C TYR A 363 -10.61 -2.79 -7.14
N ASP A 364 -11.33 -3.76 -7.70
CA ASP A 364 -12.03 -4.79 -6.95
C ASP A 364 -11.21 -6.08 -6.74
N LEU A 365 -10.03 -6.17 -7.35
CA LEU A 365 -9.09 -7.29 -7.19
C LEU A 365 -7.93 -6.98 -6.23
N ASP A 366 -7.93 -5.83 -5.55
CA ASP A 366 -6.89 -5.43 -4.59
C ASP A 366 -6.58 -6.50 -3.54
N LYS A 367 -7.62 -7.23 -3.10
CA LYS A 367 -7.45 -8.33 -2.14
C LYS A 367 -6.53 -9.43 -2.69
N TYR A 368 -6.75 -9.86 -3.92
CA TYR A 368 -5.95 -10.91 -4.56
C TYR A 368 -4.53 -10.42 -4.88
N PHE A 369 -4.39 -9.16 -5.30
CA PHE A 369 -3.08 -8.55 -5.49
C PHE A 369 -2.27 -8.54 -4.18
N LEU A 370 -2.89 -8.08 -3.08
CA LEU A 370 -2.27 -8.06 -1.76
C LEU A 370 -1.95 -9.47 -1.23
N GLU A 371 -2.79 -10.46 -1.53
CA GLU A 371 -2.51 -11.86 -1.18
C GLU A 371 -1.27 -12.40 -1.91
N ILE A 372 -1.08 -12.06 -3.19
CA ILE A 372 0.15 -12.39 -3.93
C ILE A 372 1.36 -11.67 -3.33
N VAL A 373 1.22 -10.38 -2.96
CA VAL A 373 2.28 -9.63 -2.29
C VAL A 373 2.67 -10.29 -0.95
N ASP A 374 1.70 -10.67 -0.11
CA ASP A 374 1.96 -11.42 1.13
C ASP A 374 2.68 -12.74 0.86
N SER A 375 2.26 -13.49 -0.17
CA SER A 375 2.92 -14.74 -0.56
C SER A 375 4.36 -14.54 -1.03
N VAL A 376 4.63 -13.49 -1.81
CA VAL A 376 6.01 -13.16 -2.22
C VAL A 376 6.85 -12.72 -1.01
N PHE A 377 6.33 -11.89 -0.12
CA PHE A 377 7.10 -11.38 1.01
C PHE A 377 7.29 -12.42 2.13
N LYS A 378 6.39 -13.40 2.26
CA LYS A 378 6.49 -14.48 3.27
C LYS A 378 6.97 -15.82 2.72
N GLY A 379 7.14 -15.96 1.41
CA GLY A 379 7.52 -17.22 0.79
C GLY A 379 6.41 -18.29 0.84
N LYS A 380 5.15 -17.89 0.72
CA LYS A 380 4.02 -18.83 0.70
C LYS A 380 3.74 -19.31 -0.71
N ASN A 381 3.39 -20.59 -0.84
CA ASN A 381 3.08 -21.20 -2.13
C ASN A 381 1.86 -20.54 -2.81
N LEU A 382 1.95 -20.37 -4.12
CA LEU A 382 0.89 -19.92 -5.00
C LEU A 382 0.41 -21.06 -5.89
N SER A 383 -0.87 -21.03 -6.25
CA SER A 383 -1.45 -21.96 -7.21
C SER A 383 -1.33 -21.42 -8.63
N PHE A 384 -0.75 -22.22 -9.54
CA PHE A 384 -0.70 -21.88 -10.96
C PHE A 384 -2.12 -21.74 -11.56
N SER A 385 -3.04 -22.61 -11.18
CA SER A 385 -4.43 -22.58 -11.68
C SER A 385 -5.18 -21.32 -11.25
N PHE A 386 -4.84 -20.77 -10.08
CA PHE A 386 -5.33 -19.47 -9.65
C PHE A 386 -4.78 -18.34 -10.53
N LEU A 387 -3.46 -18.29 -10.73
CA LEU A 387 -2.80 -17.23 -11.51
C LEU A 387 -3.27 -17.20 -12.97
N VAL A 388 -3.29 -18.37 -13.63
CA VAL A 388 -3.56 -18.49 -15.06
C VAL A 388 -4.95 -18.00 -15.44
N LYS A 389 -5.93 -18.16 -14.54
CA LYS A 389 -7.29 -17.64 -14.73
C LYS A 389 -7.29 -16.12 -14.90
N PHE A 390 -6.58 -15.39 -14.05
CA PHE A 390 -6.50 -13.93 -14.13
C PHE A 390 -5.61 -13.46 -15.29
N PHE A 391 -4.53 -14.18 -15.57
CA PHE A 391 -3.69 -13.91 -16.75
C PHE A 391 -4.52 -13.99 -18.03
N MET A 392 -5.22 -15.11 -18.22
CA MET A 392 -6.00 -15.33 -19.43
C MET A 392 -7.20 -14.41 -19.55
N GLN A 393 -7.77 -13.94 -18.44
CA GLN A 393 -8.82 -12.93 -18.49
C GLN A 393 -8.36 -11.65 -19.19
N VAL A 394 -7.18 -11.12 -18.83
CA VAL A 394 -6.62 -9.91 -19.45
C VAL A 394 -6.12 -10.19 -20.87
N ILE A 395 -5.40 -11.29 -21.07
CA ILE A 395 -4.85 -11.64 -22.40
C ILE A 395 -5.96 -11.82 -23.43
N ARG A 396 -7.05 -12.53 -23.08
CA ARG A 396 -8.20 -12.71 -23.99
C ARG A 396 -8.85 -11.41 -24.37
N LYS A 397 -8.99 -10.49 -23.41
CA LYS A 397 -9.57 -9.19 -23.66
C LYS A 397 -8.74 -8.42 -24.68
N GLU A 398 -7.43 -8.32 -24.47
CA GLU A 398 -6.52 -7.69 -25.43
C GLU A 398 -6.55 -8.39 -26.79
N PHE A 399 -6.62 -9.73 -26.80
CA PHE A 399 -6.65 -10.51 -28.03
C PHE A 399 -7.91 -10.24 -28.86
N ILE A 400 -9.08 -10.21 -28.22
CA ILE A 400 -10.37 -9.95 -28.88
C ILE A 400 -10.39 -8.54 -29.50
N ASN A 401 -9.73 -7.58 -28.85
CA ASN A 401 -9.64 -6.20 -29.30
C ASN A 401 -8.47 -5.94 -30.28
N ASP A 402 -7.74 -6.98 -30.69
CA ASP A 402 -6.47 -6.88 -31.46
C ASP A 402 -5.49 -5.86 -30.85
N GLY A 403 -5.43 -5.83 -29.51
CA GLY A 403 -4.56 -4.98 -28.69
C GLY A 403 -3.22 -5.62 -28.35
N PHE A 404 -2.65 -5.31 -27.18
CA PHE A 404 -1.29 -5.71 -26.79
C PHE A 404 -1.22 -7.09 -26.13
N TYR A 405 -1.93 -8.08 -26.67
CA TYR A 405 -2.05 -9.41 -26.03
C TYR A 405 -0.74 -10.18 -25.95
N LEU A 406 0.18 -9.99 -26.91
CA LEU A 406 1.52 -10.59 -26.87
C LEU A 406 2.34 -10.01 -25.71
N ASN A 407 2.30 -8.69 -25.49
CA ASN A 407 2.94 -8.06 -24.33
C ASN A 407 2.34 -8.57 -23.02
N ARG A 408 1.00 -8.76 -22.95
CA ARG A 408 0.36 -9.35 -21.76
C ARG A 408 0.74 -10.81 -21.54
N ALA A 409 0.90 -11.60 -22.60
CA ALA A 409 1.42 -12.96 -22.48
C ALA A 409 2.87 -12.96 -21.94
N LYS A 410 3.72 -12.06 -22.44
CA LYS A 410 5.09 -11.86 -21.93
C LYS A 410 5.09 -11.44 -20.45
N ASP A 411 4.27 -10.45 -20.07
CA ASP A 411 4.09 -10.00 -18.68
C ASP A 411 3.72 -11.17 -17.75
N ALA A 412 2.77 -12.00 -18.19
CA ALA A 412 2.33 -13.16 -17.43
C ALA A 412 3.43 -14.22 -17.30
N LEU A 413 4.19 -14.48 -18.37
CA LEU A 413 5.32 -15.41 -18.34
C LEU A 413 6.46 -14.91 -17.44
N MET A 414 6.73 -13.60 -17.42
CA MET A 414 7.66 -12.98 -16.47
C MET A 414 7.20 -13.20 -15.02
N CYS A 415 5.89 -13.06 -14.74
CA CYS A 415 5.33 -13.34 -13.41
C CYS A 415 5.54 -14.80 -13.00
N VAL A 416 5.24 -15.76 -13.90
CA VAL A 416 5.45 -17.20 -13.64
C VAL A 416 6.92 -17.48 -13.36
N SER A 417 7.83 -16.98 -14.20
CA SER A 417 9.27 -17.16 -14.04
C SER A 417 9.78 -16.58 -12.71
N PHE A 418 9.31 -15.39 -12.33
CA PHE A 418 9.64 -14.77 -11.06
C PHE A 418 9.16 -15.61 -9.86
N PHE A 419 7.90 -16.05 -9.86
CA PHE A 419 7.33 -16.86 -8.79
C PHE A 419 8.01 -18.24 -8.66
N GLU A 420 8.40 -18.83 -9.77
CA GLU A 420 9.17 -20.08 -9.80
C GLU A 420 10.57 -19.88 -9.20
N LYS A 421 11.30 -18.86 -9.69
CA LYS A 421 12.68 -18.56 -9.24
C LYS A 421 12.77 -18.18 -7.76
N ILE A 422 11.74 -17.53 -7.22
CA ILE A 422 11.69 -17.18 -5.80
C ILE A 422 11.13 -18.32 -4.91
N GLY A 423 10.80 -19.47 -5.52
CA GLY A 423 10.43 -20.71 -4.84
C GLY A 423 9.01 -20.75 -4.29
N ILE A 424 8.10 -19.90 -4.77
CA ILE A 424 6.69 -19.89 -4.33
C ILE A 424 5.75 -20.55 -5.34
N LEU A 425 6.26 -20.94 -6.50
CA LEU A 425 5.55 -21.70 -7.52
C LEU A 425 6.43 -22.87 -7.93
N SER A 426 5.88 -24.07 -7.94
CA SER A 426 6.62 -25.28 -8.32
C SER A 426 5.87 -26.08 -9.38
N PHE A 427 6.65 -26.76 -10.20
CA PHE A 427 6.19 -27.66 -11.25
C PHE A 427 6.96 -28.96 -11.12
N GLU A 428 6.30 -30.09 -11.37
CA GLU A 428 6.95 -31.40 -11.35
C GLU A 428 7.98 -31.50 -12.47
N GLU A 429 9.18 -31.99 -12.18
CA GLU A 429 10.17 -32.25 -13.23
C GLU A 429 9.88 -33.60 -13.87
N VAL A 430 9.75 -33.62 -15.20
CA VAL A 430 9.51 -34.83 -15.98
C VAL A 430 10.58 -34.92 -17.05
N THR A 431 11.26 -36.06 -17.11
CA THR A 431 12.24 -36.35 -18.16
C THR A 431 11.50 -36.59 -19.47
N MET A 432 11.89 -35.86 -20.52
CA MET A 432 11.33 -35.99 -21.86
C MET A 432 12.45 -36.22 -22.87
N GLU A 433 12.10 -36.77 -24.03
CA GLU A 433 13.03 -36.90 -25.15
C GLU A 433 13.48 -35.53 -25.65
N LEU A 434 14.78 -35.45 -25.98
CA LEU A 434 15.40 -34.20 -26.34
C LEU A 434 14.96 -33.72 -27.75
N SER A 435 14.59 -32.44 -27.84
CA SER A 435 14.28 -31.68 -29.05
C SER A 435 15.24 -30.51 -29.23
N ILE A 436 15.27 -29.97 -30.44
CA ILE A 436 15.97 -28.73 -30.76
C ILE A 436 15.44 -27.52 -29.97
N PHE A 437 14.21 -27.60 -29.46
CA PHE A 437 13.55 -26.53 -28.71
C PHE A 437 13.69 -26.65 -27.19
N ASP A 438 14.28 -27.73 -26.65
CA ASP A 438 14.44 -27.87 -25.19
C ASP A 438 15.17 -26.71 -24.51
N PRO A 439 16.25 -26.15 -25.10
CA PRO A 439 16.91 -24.99 -24.50
C PRO A 439 15.94 -23.81 -24.30
N LEU A 440 14.92 -23.67 -25.16
CA LEU A 440 13.89 -22.63 -25.01
C LEU A 440 12.94 -22.95 -23.85
N PHE A 441 12.50 -24.20 -23.75
CA PHE A 441 11.57 -24.63 -22.70
C PHE A 441 12.21 -24.50 -21.32
N GLU A 442 13.45 -24.96 -21.18
CA GLU A 442 14.23 -24.86 -19.93
C GLU A 442 14.58 -23.40 -19.57
N LYS A 443 14.80 -22.55 -20.58
CA LYS A 443 15.10 -21.13 -20.39
C LYS A 443 13.95 -20.38 -19.70
N TYR A 444 12.71 -20.60 -20.13
CA TYR A 444 11.60 -19.72 -19.75
C TYR A 444 10.75 -20.19 -18.58
N SER A 445 10.45 -21.48 -18.48
CA SER A 445 9.57 -21.97 -17.42
C SER A 445 9.67 -23.48 -17.27
N LYS A 446 9.92 -23.95 -16.05
CA LYS A 446 9.77 -25.38 -15.72
C LYS A 446 8.33 -25.86 -15.85
N SER A 447 7.37 -24.95 -16.01
CA SER A 447 5.98 -25.31 -16.25
C SER A 447 5.76 -26.01 -17.59
N LEU A 448 6.67 -25.91 -18.57
CA LEU A 448 6.64 -26.62 -19.85
C LEU A 448 7.18 -28.06 -19.73
N ASN A 449 6.71 -28.76 -18.69
CA ASN A 449 7.15 -30.08 -18.24
C ASN A 449 6.37 -31.26 -18.85
N THR A 450 5.50 -31.05 -19.83
CA THR A 450 4.79 -32.15 -20.51
C THR A 450 4.80 -31.96 -22.03
N SER A 451 4.73 -33.06 -22.78
CA SER A 451 4.64 -33.01 -24.25
C SER A 451 3.42 -32.19 -24.70
N ALA A 452 2.28 -32.29 -24.01
CA ALA A 452 1.10 -31.48 -24.31
C ALA A 452 1.40 -29.98 -24.30
N LYS A 453 2.07 -29.49 -23.24
CA LYS A 453 2.38 -28.07 -23.07
C LYS A 453 3.40 -27.58 -24.10
N ARG A 454 4.42 -28.39 -24.39
CA ARG A 454 5.45 -28.09 -25.41
C ARG A 454 4.85 -28.05 -26.81
N GLY A 455 3.99 -29.01 -27.16
CA GLY A 455 3.26 -29.04 -28.42
C GLY A 455 2.33 -27.83 -28.59
N VAL A 456 1.54 -27.52 -27.57
CA VAL A 456 0.67 -26.33 -27.54
C VAL A 456 1.47 -25.03 -27.71
N PHE A 457 2.61 -24.91 -27.04
CA PHE A 457 3.51 -23.75 -27.15
C PHE A 457 4.06 -23.60 -28.58
N LEU A 458 4.60 -24.66 -29.17
CA LEU A 458 5.13 -24.60 -30.55
C LEU A 458 4.04 -24.31 -31.57
N LEU A 459 2.83 -24.84 -31.37
CA LEU A 459 1.68 -24.51 -32.21
C LEU A 459 1.32 -23.03 -32.13
N GLY A 460 1.38 -22.44 -30.95
CA GLY A 460 1.22 -21.01 -30.74
C GLY A 460 2.23 -20.19 -31.54
N ALA A 461 3.51 -20.54 -31.44
CA ALA A 461 4.58 -19.88 -32.19
C ALA A 461 4.36 -19.97 -33.72
N LEU A 462 4.06 -21.16 -34.23
CA LEU A 462 3.76 -21.39 -35.64
C LEU A 462 2.52 -20.60 -36.10
N THR A 463 1.49 -20.53 -35.27
CA THR A 463 0.29 -19.75 -35.55
C THR A 463 0.61 -18.26 -35.63
N GLN A 464 1.43 -17.72 -34.73
CA GLN A 464 1.83 -16.32 -34.78
C GLN A 464 2.61 -16.00 -36.07
N MET A 465 3.48 -16.92 -36.54
CA MET A 465 4.16 -16.76 -37.83
C MET A 465 3.18 -16.65 -39.00
N LEU A 466 2.11 -17.47 -39.00
CA LEU A 466 1.03 -17.35 -39.98
C LEU A 466 0.33 -15.99 -39.87
N LEU A 467 -0.03 -15.54 -38.67
CA LEU A 467 -0.69 -14.25 -38.47
C LEU A 467 0.19 -13.08 -38.93
N ASN A 468 1.50 -13.14 -38.67
CA ASN A 468 2.46 -12.14 -39.14
C ASN A 468 2.50 -12.09 -40.68
N LYS A 469 2.52 -13.25 -41.34
CA LYS A 469 2.47 -13.35 -42.81
C LYS A 469 1.17 -12.79 -43.38
N GLN A 470 0.02 -13.12 -42.79
CA GLN A 470 -1.28 -12.57 -43.20
C GLN A 470 -1.32 -11.05 -43.10
N TYR A 471 -0.82 -10.51 -41.99
CA TYR A 471 -0.76 -9.07 -41.78
C TYR A 471 0.16 -8.39 -42.79
N TYR A 472 1.34 -8.97 -43.04
CA TYR A 472 2.30 -8.45 -44.01
C TYR A 472 1.70 -8.34 -45.42
N GLU A 473 0.94 -9.35 -45.87
CA GLU A 473 0.36 -9.35 -47.22
C GLU A 473 -0.96 -8.59 -47.37
N ARG A 474 -1.80 -8.59 -46.33
CA ARG A 474 -3.20 -8.15 -46.44
C ARG A 474 -3.59 -7.05 -45.45
N GLY A 475 -2.67 -6.60 -44.61
CA GLY A 475 -2.94 -5.64 -43.53
C GLY A 475 -3.94 -6.12 -42.47
N SER A 476 -4.29 -7.42 -42.48
CA SER A 476 -5.29 -8.02 -41.59
C SER A 476 -4.96 -9.47 -41.26
N LYS A 477 -5.52 -9.99 -40.17
CA LYS A 477 -5.22 -11.34 -39.64
C LYS A 477 -6.48 -12.21 -39.55
N PRO A 478 -7.13 -12.56 -40.68
CA PRO A 478 -8.42 -13.28 -40.66
C PRO A 478 -8.37 -14.62 -39.93
N PHE A 479 -7.20 -15.26 -39.83
CA PHE A 479 -7.05 -16.53 -39.11
C PHE A 479 -7.26 -16.40 -37.60
N MET A 480 -7.17 -15.20 -37.00
CA MET A 480 -7.48 -15.00 -35.58
C MET A 480 -8.88 -15.50 -35.19
N LYS A 481 -9.85 -15.47 -36.12
CA LYS A 481 -11.21 -15.99 -35.89
C LYS A 481 -11.24 -17.49 -35.56
N LYS A 482 -10.25 -18.26 -36.02
CA LYS A 482 -10.12 -19.69 -35.73
C LYS A 482 -9.66 -19.98 -34.30
N LEU A 483 -9.07 -18.99 -33.61
CA LEU A 483 -8.52 -19.15 -32.27
C LEU A 483 -9.56 -19.03 -31.15
N LYS A 484 -10.85 -18.89 -31.49
CA LYS A 484 -11.99 -18.82 -30.56
C LYS A 484 -11.81 -17.84 -29.40
N GLY A 485 -11.14 -16.70 -29.65
CA GLY A 485 -10.82 -15.73 -28.59
C GLY A 485 -9.97 -16.34 -27.46
N LEU A 486 -9.06 -17.26 -27.81
CA LEU A 486 -8.21 -18.04 -26.90
C LEU A 486 -9.00 -18.87 -25.87
N LYS A 487 -10.08 -19.52 -26.34
CA LYS A 487 -10.90 -20.49 -25.57
C LYS A 487 -10.89 -21.88 -26.22
N MET A 488 -9.75 -22.27 -26.79
CA MET A 488 -9.58 -23.56 -27.45
C MET A 488 -9.40 -24.68 -26.41
N ASP A 489 -10.12 -25.78 -26.59
CA ASP A 489 -9.89 -27.00 -25.82
C ASP A 489 -8.85 -27.92 -26.49
N GLU A 490 -8.61 -29.10 -25.92
CA GLU A 490 -7.68 -30.09 -26.47
C GLU A 490 -8.00 -30.48 -27.92
N LYS A 491 -9.30 -30.68 -28.23
CA LYS A 491 -9.75 -31.07 -29.56
C LYS A 491 -9.50 -29.95 -30.57
N ASP A 492 -9.75 -28.71 -30.16
CA ASP A 492 -9.47 -27.54 -30.96
C ASP A 492 -7.98 -27.42 -31.29
N ILE A 493 -7.09 -27.58 -30.30
CA ILE A 493 -5.63 -27.53 -30.50
C ILE A 493 -5.17 -28.60 -31.51
N LYS A 494 -5.65 -29.84 -31.36
CA LYS A 494 -5.29 -30.94 -32.26
C LYS A 494 -5.71 -30.66 -33.71
N ASN A 495 -6.89 -30.07 -33.92
CA ASN A 495 -7.36 -29.67 -35.25
C ASN A 495 -6.64 -28.42 -35.78
N LEU A 496 -6.22 -27.51 -34.91
CA LEU A 496 -5.61 -26.25 -35.31
C LEU A 496 -4.28 -26.45 -36.06
N LEU A 497 -3.50 -27.48 -35.73
CA LEU A 497 -2.23 -27.76 -36.42
C LEU A 497 -2.42 -27.94 -37.93
N THR A 498 -3.40 -28.76 -38.35
CA THR A 498 -3.67 -28.97 -39.78
C THR A 498 -4.23 -27.72 -40.45
N GLU A 499 -5.07 -26.95 -39.75
CA GLU A 499 -5.56 -25.67 -40.27
C GLU A 499 -4.43 -24.65 -40.50
N VAL A 500 -3.47 -24.56 -39.57
CA VAL A 500 -2.31 -23.66 -39.68
C VAL A 500 -1.40 -24.08 -40.83
N GLN A 501 -1.12 -25.38 -40.98
CA GLN A 501 -0.30 -25.90 -42.09
C GLN A 501 -0.93 -25.57 -43.44
N ASN A 502 -2.22 -25.90 -43.62
CA ASN A 502 -2.94 -25.61 -44.86
C ASN A 502 -2.92 -24.12 -45.20
N LYS A 503 -3.11 -23.25 -44.20
CA LYS A 503 -3.04 -21.80 -44.42
C LYS A 503 -1.64 -21.28 -44.69
N LEU A 504 -0.59 -21.89 -44.16
CA LEU A 504 0.77 -21.53 -44.54
C LEU A 504 1.08 -21.95 -45.98
N GLU A 505 0.56 -23.09 -46.45
CA GLU A 505 0.69 -23.53 -47.85
C GLU A 505 -0.07 -22.59 -48.80
N GLU A 506 -1.31 -22.21 -48.47
CA GLU A 506 -2.09 -21.26 -49.28
C GLU A 506 -1.41 -19.88 -49.45
N TYR A 507 -0.52 -19.50 -48.54
CA TYR A 507 0.24 -18.25 -48.57
C TYR A 507 1.68 -18.44 -49.08
N ASP A 508 2.00 -19.62 -49.63
CA ASP A 508 3.35 -20.02 -50.06
C ASP A 508 4.43 -19.74 -48.99
N ALA A 509 4.04 -19.90 -47.71
CA ALA A 509 4.82 -19.50 -46.55
C ALA A 509 5.32 -20.70 -45.71
N PHE A 510 4.95 -21.92 -46.09
CA PHE A 510 5.29 -23.15 -45.37
C PHE A 510 6.69 -23.68 -45.75
N ASP A 511 7.70 -22.86 -45.45
CA ASP A 511 9.12 -23.16 -45.65
C ASP A 511 9.66 -24.28 -44.73
N ILE A 512 10.93 -24.63 -44.92
CA ILE A 512 11.62 -25.71 -44.19
C ILE A 512 11.57 -25.48 -42.68
N VAL A 513 11.74 -24.24 -42.23
CA VAL A 513 11.71 -23.88 -40.80
C VAL A 513 10.32 -24.08 -40.21
N LYS A 514 9.28 -23.58 -40.87
CA LYS A 514 7.89 -23.77 -40.39
C LYS A 514 7.47 -25.24 -40.44
N ARG A 515 7.93 -26.01 -41.43
CA ARG A 515 7.75 -27.48 -41.50
C ARG A 515 8.41 -28.18 -40.32
N MET A 516 9.63 -27.76 -39.94
CA MET A 516 10.32 -28.33 -38.79
C MET A 516 9.59 -28.06 -37.48
N ILE A 517 9.16 -26.82 -37.25
CA ILE A 517 8.36 -26.45 -36.07
C ILE A 517 7.06 -27.27 -36.04
N ALA A 518 6.37 -27.38 -37.18
CA ALA A 518 5.13 -28.14 -37.27
C ALA A 518 5.34 -29.65 -37.01
N ARG A 519 6.46 -30.22 -37.46
CA ARG A 519 6.83 -31.62 -37.20
C ARG A 519 7.09 -31.86 -35.71
N GLU A 520 7.85 -30.99 -35.04
CA GLU A 520 8.09 -31.10 -33.60
C GLU A 520 6.81 -30.90 -32.80
N CYS A 521 5.95 -29.96 -33.21
CA CYS A 521 4.62 -29.79 -32.65
C CYS A 521 3.80 -31.08 -32.78
N ALA A 522 3.75 -31.69 -33.97
CA ALA A 522 3.01 -32.93 -34.21
C ALA A 522 3.53 -34.07 -33.31
N ARG A 523 4.86 -34.21 -33.20
CA ARG A 523 5.50 -35.21 -32.33
C ARG A 523 5.05 -35.05 -30.87
N TYR A 524 5.18 -33.86 -30.31
CA TYR A 524 4.77 -33.59 -28.93
C TYR A 524 3.27 -33.80 -28.68
N LEU A 525 2.41 -33.41 -29.65
CA LEU A 525 0.97 -33.62 -29.52
C LEU A 525 0.58 -35.10 -29.60
N LEU A 526 1.32 -35.92 -30.36
CA LEU A 526 1.12 -37.37 -30.41
C LEU A 526 1.58 -38.04 -29.10
N GLU A 527 2.76 -37.68 -28.59
CA GLU A 527 3.28 -38.18 -27.31
C GLU A 527 2.37 -37.83 -26.13
N ALA A 528 1.72 -36.66 -26.19
CA ALA A 528 0.81 -36.20 -25.16
C ALA A 528 -0.44 -37.08 -24.99
N GLY A 529 -0.82 -37.85 -26.03
CA GLY A 529 -2.05 -38.65 -26.03
C GLY A 529 -3.31 -37.81 -25.86
N ASP A 530 -4.36 -38.44 -25.33
CA ASP A 530 -5.67 -37.82 -25.06
C ASP A 530 -5.90 -37.56 -23.56
N GLY A 531 -6.83 -36.65 -23.23
CA GLY A 531 -7.30 -36.44 -21.87
C GLY A 531 -6.34 -35.58 -21.04
N TRP A 532 -5.88 -34.47 -21.63
CA TRP A 532 -4.93 -33.57 -20.99
C TRP A 532 -5.49 -33.01 -19.69
N LYS A 533 -4.71 -33.11 -18.61
CA LYS A 533 -5.05 -32.56 -17.29
C LYS A 533 -4.74 -31.06 -17.19
N MET A 534 -5.19 -30.30 -18.19
CA MET A 534 -5.03 -28.84 -18.24
C MET A 534 -6.40 -28.19 -18.40
N SER A 535 -6.59 -27.06 -17.71
CA SER A 535 -7.79 -26.24 -17.95
C SER A 535 -7.70 -25.55 -19.31
N VAL A 536 -8.85 -25.09 -19.84
CA VAL A 536 -8.88 -24.26 -21.07
C VAL A 536 -8.00 -23.01 -20.89
N ASP A 537 -7.95 -22.41 -19.70
CA ASP A 537 -7.08 -21.26 -19.43
C ASP A 537 -5.61 -21.65 -19.53
N GLU A 538 -5.22 -22.80 -18.97
CA GLU A 538 -3.84 -23.28 -19.03
C GLU A 538 -3.40 -23.65 -20.45
N ILE A 539 -4.24 -24.35 -21.23
CA ILE A 539 -3.96 -24.66 -22.64
C ILE A 539 -3.69 -23.36 -23.41
N ASN A 540 -4.60 -22.40 -23.31
CA ASN A 540 -4.48 -21.17 -24.08
C ASN A 540 -3.39 -20.24 -23.55
N PHE A 541 -3.00 -20.37 -22.28
CA PHE A 541 -1.85 -19.67 -21.72
C PHE A 541 -0.54 -20.12 -22.36
N TYR A 542 -0.29 -21.43 -22.47
CA TYR A 542 0.92 -21.92 -23.15
C TYR A 542 0.90 -21.59 -24.65
N PHE A 543 -0.27 -21.66 -25.27
CA PHE A 543 -0.44 -21.30 -26.68
C PHE A 543 -0.03 -19.85 -26.91
N VAL A 544 -0.57 -18.90 -26.14
CA VAL A 544 -0.27 -17.47 -26.33
C VAL A 544 1.14 -17.09 -25.86
N CYS A 545 1.72 -17.82 -24.89
CA CYS A 545 3.17 -17.70 -24.59
C CYS A 545 4.02 -18.09 -25.79
N GLY A 546 3.65 -19.18 -26.48
CA GLY A 546 4.27 -19.58 -27.74
C GLY A 546 4.14 -18.51 -28.82
N MET A 547 2.96 -17.90 -28.96
CA MET A 547 2.75 -16.76 -29.88
C MET A 547 3.69 -15.60 -29.52
N SER A 548 3.81 -15.25 -28.24
CA SER A 548 4.66 -14.14 -27.79
C SER A 548 6.15 -14.38 -28.01
N LEU A 549 6.59 -15.63 -28.08
CA LEU A 549 7.99 -16.02 -28.25
C LEU A 549 8.27 -16.59 -29.65
N SER A 550 7.41 -16.31 -30.63
CA SER A 550 7.53 -16.85 -31.99
C SER A 550 8.87 -16.56 -32.63
N ASP A 551 9.45 -15.39 -32.37
CA ASP A 551 10.72 -14.96 -32.96
C ASP A 551 11.90 -15.77 -32.41
N GLU A 552 11.90 -16.09 -31.11
CA GLU A 552 12.93 -16.95 -30.51
C GLU A 552 12.82 -18.40 -30.98
N VAL A 553 11.59 -18.91 -31.12
CA VAL A 553 11.34 -20.22 -31.73
C VAL A 553 11.89 -20.24 -33.16
N ALA A 554 11.62 -19.19 -33.95
CA ALA A 554 12.14 -19.04 -35.30
C ALA A 554 13.67 -19.07 -35.31
N GLN A 555 14.31 -18.25 -34.49
CA GLN A 555 15.76 -18.11 -34.45
C GLN A 555 16.46 -19.43 -34.11
N LEU A 556 15.93 -20.21 -33.17
CA LEU A 556 16.48 -21.53 -32.85
C LEU A 556 16.33 -22.52 -34.01
N ALA A 557 15.21 -22.44 -34.73
CA ALA A 557 14.99 -23.26 -35.91
C ALA A 557 15.93 -22.87 -37.07
N TYR A 558 16.15 -21.59 -37.30
CA TYR A 558 17.07 -21.09 -38.34
C TYR A 558 18.55 -21.38 -38.04
N LYS A 559 18.98 -21.42 -36.77
CA LYS A 559 20.39 -21.69 -36.40
C LYS A 559 20.88 -23.12 -36.68
N LYS A 560 19.98 -24.04 -37.01
CA LYS A 560 20.28 -25.45 -37.30
C LYS A 560 20.12 -25.82 -38.78
N GLU A 561 19.73 -24.87 -39.61
CA GLU A 561 19.86 -24.92 -41.07
C GLU A 561 21.26 -24.41 -41.45
#